data_AF-G0MQL2-F1
#
_entry.id   AF-G0MQL2-F1
#
_cell.length_a   1.000
_cell.length_b   1.000
_cell.length_c   1.000
_cell.angle_alpha   90.00
_cell.angle_beta   90.00
_cell.angle_gamma   90.00
#
_symmetry.space_group_name_H-M   'P 1'
#
loop_
_entity.id
_entity.type
_entity.pdbx_description
1 polymer ?
#
loop_
_entity_poly.entity_id
_entity_poly.type
_entity_poly.pdbx_seq_one_letter_code
_entity_poly.pdbx_strand_id
1 'polypeptide(L)'
;MPLPFLRLPFLALRLVVSLMNNVSLVGVSLQSRRADYALKKCGKQNVSFFNLDVDEINSIRSSDQFELFLLETERRQSLRKWPVTLSVSVEGEFTLGIKKEELDFFNLEVHFESLQDIDEIEGHRKDLKIGDRFVPTIVSEDRRDIYTFWEDKTDGLIFVTEHFSRNFNMEINGVSINTIESATS
;
A
#
# COMPACT_ATOMS: atom_id res chain seq x y z
N MET A 1 17.05 0.68 17.27
CA MET A 1 16.09 0.81 18.40
C MET A 1 15.00 1.78 17.97
N PRO A 2 13.71 1.40 18.03
CA PRO A 2 12.64 2.34 17.71
C PRO A 2 12.67 3.49 18.73
N LEU A 3 12.74 4.74 18.23
CA LEU A 3 12.64 5.92 19.07
C LEU A 3 11.28 5.88 19.77
N PRO A 4 11.19 5.98 21.11
CA PRO A 4 9.91 6.01 21.80
C PRO A 4 9.28 7.39 21.62
N PHE A 5 8.80 7.66 20.41
CA PHE A 5 8.28 8.96 19.94
C PHE A 5 7.28 9.57 20.92
N LEU A 6 6.37 8.73 21.45
CA LEU A 6 5.34 9.15 22.41
C LEU A 6 5.83 9.38 23.85
N ARG A 7 7.07 8.99 24.17
CA ARG A 7 7.68 9.21 25.50
C ARG A 7 8.52 10.48 25.56
N LEU A 8 8.70 11.18 24.45
CA LEU A 8 9.46 12.42 24.42
C LEU A 8 8.69 13.54 25.14
N PRO A 9 9.37 14.37 25.95
CA PRO A 9 8.79 15.61 26.45
C PRO A 9 8.35 16.52 25.31
N PHE A 10 7.30 17.32 25.53
CA PHE A 10 6.66 18.12 24.48
C PHE A 10 7.65 18.99 23.66
N LEU A 11 8.62 19.65 24.31
CA LEU A 11 9.60 20.49 23.61
C LEU A 11 10.53 19.67 22.70
N ALA A 12 11.01 18.51 23.18
CA ALA A 12 11.85 17.61 22.39
C ALA A 12 11.06 17.03 21.22
N LEU A 13 9.81 16.61 21.48
CA LEU A 13 8.90 16.12 20.45
C LEU A 13 8.67 17.18 19.36
N ARG A 14 8.37 18.42 19.75
CA ARG A 14 8.13 19.52 18.81
C ARG A 14 9.36 19.79 17.93
N LEU A 15 10.56 19.73 18.51
CA LEU A 15 11.81 19.89 17.77
C LEU A 15 12.01 18.73 16.77
N VAL A 16 11.81 17.48 17.19
CA VAL A 16 11.89 16.32 16.28
C VAL A 16 10.89 16.44 15.13
N VAL A 17 9.62 16.75 15.43
CA VAL A 17 8.56 16.93 14.43
C VAL A 17 8.88 18.07 13.45
N SER A 18 9.56 19.13 13.90
CA SER A 18 9.96 20.24 13.03
C SER A 18 11.03 19.87 12.00
N LEU A 19 11.80 18.81 12.27
CA LEU A 19 12.88 18.32 11.40
C LEU A 19 12.45 17.18 10.47
N MET A 20 11.24 16.63 10.65
CA MET A 20 10.72 15.55 9.83
C MET A 20 10.18 16.07 8.49
N ASN A 21 10.51 15.36 7.40
CA ASN A 21 9.86 15.55 6.10
C ASN A 21 8.42 15.01 6.11
N ASN A 22 7.60 15.34 5.11
CA ASN A 22 6.20 14.94 5.09
C ASN A 22 6.02 13.42 5.05
N VAL A 23 6.87 12.71 4.31
CA VAL A 23 6.88 11.24 4.27
C VAL A 23 7.04 10.65 5.68
N SER A 24 8.02 11.13 6.46
CA SER A 24 8.24 10.68 7.83
C SER A 24 7.07 11.03 8.74
N LEU A 25 6.48 12.22 8.57
CA LEU A 25 5.30 12.63 9.32
C LEU A 25 4.12 11.69 9.04
N VAL A 26 3.88 11.35 7.78
CA VAL A 26 2.84 10.39 7.36
C VAL A 26 3.10 9.02 7.99
N GLY A 27 4.32 8.50 7.86
CA GLY A 27 4.70 7.22 8.46
C GLY A 27 4.39 7.19 9.97
N VAL A 28 4.79 8.22 10.72
CA VAL A 28 4.51 8.33 12.16
C VAL A 28 3.01 8.46 12.45
N SER A 29 2.31 9.29 11.68
CA SER A 29 0.86 9.51 11.84
C SER A 29 0.05 8.22 11.67
N LEU A 30 0.48 7.34 10.76
CA LEU A 30 -0.18 6.07 10.47
C LEU A 30 0.12 4.96 11.49
N GLN A 31 1.16 5.09 12.32
CA GLN A 31 1.48 4.06 13.34
C GLN A 31 0.41 3.93 14.43
N SER A 32 -0.23 5.05 14.83
CA SER A 32 -1.33 5.02 15.81
C SER A 32 -2.07 6.34 15.90
N ARG A 33 -3.32 6.30 16.37
CA ARG A 33 -4.10 7.51 16.71
C ARG A 33 -3.39 8.42 17.72
N ARG A 34 -2.59 7.84 18.64
CA ARG A 34 -1.82 8.62 19.63
C ARG A 34 -0.66 9.36 18.98
N ALA A 35 0.02 8.73 18.02
CA ALA A 35 1.10 9.36 17.25
C ALA A 35 0.54 10.51 16.40
N ASP A 36 -0.57 10.29 15.69
CA ASP A 36 -1.27 11.35 14.94
C ASP A 36 -1.66 12.54 15.83
N TYR A 37 -2.25 12.26 17.00
CA TYR A 37 -2.59 13.31 17.95
C TYR A 37 -1.37 14.09 18.48
N ALA A 38 -0.25 13.39 18.70
CA ALA A 38 0.99 14.02 19.12
C ALA A 38 1.56 14.96 18.04
N LEU A 39 1.47 14.58 16.76
CA LEU A 39 1.81 15.44 15.61
C LEU A 39 0.92 16.68 15.54
N LYS A 40 -0.39 16.51 15.72
CA LYS A 40 -1.35 17.62 15.75
C LYS A 40 -1.05 18.62 16.87
N LYS A 41 -0.71 18.14 18.07
CA LYS A 41 -0.24 19.00 19.18
C LYS A 41 1.04 19.77 18.85
N CYS A 42 1.88 19.23 17.97
CA CYS A 42 3.09 19.91 17.48
C CYS A 42 2.83 20.82 16.28
N GLY A 43 1.56 21.02 15.87
CA GLY A 43 1.16 21.93 14.81
C GLY A 43 0.98 21.29 13.42
N LYS A 44 1.12 19.97 13.30
CA LYS A 44 0.95 19.26 12.02
C LYS A 44 -0.47 18.71 11.89
N GLN A 45 -1.40 19.53 11.38
CA GLN A 45 -2.85 19.22 11.37
C GLN A 45 -3.31 18.33 10.20
N ASN A 46 -2.62 18.39 9.05
CA ASN A 46 -3.07 17.78 7.79
C ASN A 46 -2.11 16.70 7.27
N VAL A 47 -1.59 15.87 8.17
CA VAL A 47 -0.64 14.81 7.81
C VAL A 47 -1.37 13.62 7.20
N SER A 48 -1.11 13.33 5.93
CA SER A 48 -1.78 12.26 5.18
C SER A 48 -0.95 11.81 4.00
N PHE A 49 -0.99 10.50 3.71
CA PHE A 49 -0.40 9.97 2.48
C PHE A 49 -1.04 10.61 1.25
N PHE A 50 -2.37 10.73 1.24
CA PHE A 50 -3.15 11.46 0.23
C PHE A 50 -2.97 12.99 0.21
N ASN A 51 -1.93 13.54 0.85
CA ASN A 51 -1.58 14.95 0.72
C ASN A 51 -0.12 15.11 0.27
N LEU A 52 0.62 14.01 0.07
CA LEU A 52 1.98 14.04 -0.45
C LEU A 52 1.97 14.48 -1.90
N ASP A 53 2.98 15.25 -2.29
CA ASP A 53 3.18 15.62 -3.69
C ASP A 53 3.84 14.49 -4.51
N VAL A 54 3.99 14.74 -5.81
CA VAL A 54 4.56 13.78 -6.76
C VAL A 54 5.97 13.34 -6.39
N ASP A 55 6.83 14.30 -6.04
CA ASP A 55 8.24 14.05 -5.75
C ASP A 55 8.38 13.30 -4.42
N GLU A 56 7.53 13.63 -3.45
CA GLU A 56 7.44 12.94 -2.17
C GLU A 56 7.00 11.49 -2.34
N ILE A 57 5.97 11.22 -3.14
CA ILE A 57 5.52 9.84 -3.41
C ILE A 57 6.62 9.07 -4.13
N ASN A 58 7.24 9.64 -5.16
CA ASN A 58 8.33 9.00 -5.92
C ASN A 58 9.59 8.73 -5.08
N SER A 59 9.80 9.48 -4.00
CA SER A 59 10.89 9.22 -3.06
C SER A 59 10.67 7.97 -2.19
N ILE A 60 9.42 7.47 -2.11
CA ILE A 60 9.02 6.30 -1.33
C ILE A 60 9.14 5.05 -2.21
N ARG A 61 9.63 3.94 -1.65
CA ARG A 61 9.67 2.64 -2.34
C ARG A 61 8.24 2.13 -2.58
N SER A 62 7.93 1.46 -3.69
CA SER A 62 6.55 1.04 -3.99
C SER A 62 5.92 0.17 -2.91
N SER A 63 6.70 -0.64 -2.19
CA SER A 63 6.19 -1.43 -1.08
C SER A 63 5.83 -0.62 0.16
N ASP A 64 6.55 0.48 0.40
CA ASP A 64 6.21 1.44 1.45
C ASP A 64 5.03 2.31 0.97
N GLN A 65 4.96 2.64 -0.32
CA GLN A 65 3.79 3.32 -0.90
C GLN A 65 2.53 2.47 -0.74
N PHE A 66 2.59 1.17 -1.04
CA PHE A 66 1.46 0.25 -0.88
C PHE A 66 1.06 0.09 0.58
N GLU A 67 2.03 -0.07 1.48
CA GLU A 67 1.75 -0.16 2.92
C GLU A 67 1.14 1.13 3.47
N LEU A 68 1.71 2.29 3.14
CA LEU A 68 1.18 3.59 3.55
C LEU A 68 -0.21 3.85 2.94
N PHE A 69 -0.44 3.39 1.70
CA PHE A 69 -1.74 3.43 1.05
C PHE A 69 -2.75 2.59 1.82
N LEU A 70 -2.46 1.33 2.12
CA LEU A 70 -3.32 0.43 2.93
C LEU A 70 -3.63 1.03 4.31
N LEU A 71 -2.61 1.54 5.01
CA LEU A 71 -2.80 2.15 6.33
C LEU A 71 -3.65 3.42 6.26
N GLU A 72 -3.47 4.25 5.23
CA GLU A 72 -4.25 5.48 5.04
C GLU A 72 -5.70 5.17 4.65
N THR A 73 -5.94 4.18 3.79
CA THR A 73 -7.28 3.74 3.42
C THR A 73 -8.03 3.21 4.63
N GLU A 74 -7.40 2.35 5.45
CA GLU A 74 -7.96 1.84 6.70
C GLU A 74 -8.29 2.98 7.68
N ARG A 75 -7.39 3.96 7.80
CA ARG A 75 -7.58 5.12 8.69
C ARG A 75 -8.77 5.97 8.29
N ARG A 76 -8.94 6.24 6.99
CA ARG A 76 -9.98 7.16 6.48
C ARG A 76 -11.31 6.48 6.22
N GLN A 77 -11.32 5.16 5.98
CA GLN A 77 -12.50 4.38 5.57
C GLN A 77 -13.18 4.94 4.31
N SER A 78 -12.49 5.81 3.55
CA SER A 78 -13.03 6.48 2.37
C SER A 78 -11.92 7.12 1.53
N LEU A 79 -12.02 6.94 0.22
CA LEU A 79 -11.09 7.45 -0.78
C LEU A 79 -11.60 8.69 -1.54
N ARG A 80 -12.68 9.33 -1.08
CA ARG A 80 -13.31 10.48 -1.79
C ARG A 80 -12.38 11.63 -2.16
N LYS A 81 -11.24 11.79 -1.48
CA LYS A 81 -10.24 12.84 -1.75
C LYS A 81 -9.06 12.37 -2.59
N TRP A 82 -9.01 11.10 -2.94
CA TRP A 82 -7.91 10.48 -3.66
C TRP A 82 -8.47 9.36 -4.54
N PRO A 83 -9.20 9.70 -5.62
CA PRO A 83 -9.81 8.72 -6.49
C PRO A 83 -8.72 7.85 -7.11
N VAL A 84 -8.90 6.54 -6.98
CA VAL A 84 -7.98 5.53 -7.47
C VAL A 84 -8.79 4.47 -8.18
N THR A 85 -8.26 4.03 -9.31
CA THR A 85 -8.83 3.02 -10.18
C THR A 85 -8.17 1.68 -9.86
N LEU A 86 -9.00 0.65 -9.67
CA LEU A 86 -8.57 -0.73 -9.59
C LEU A 86 -8.74 -1.42 -10.92
N SER A 87 -7.71 -2.15 -11.34
CA SER A 87 -7.76 -3.05 -12.49
C SER A 87 -7.29 -4.44 -12.07
N VAL A 88 -7.99 -5.48 -12.50
CA VAL A 88 -7.62 -6.87 -12.25
C VAL A 88 -7.25 -7.55 -13.56
N SER A 89 -6.11 -8.23 -13.58
CA SER A 89 -5.69 -9.10 -14.69
C SER A 89 -5.50 -10.52 -14.20
N VAL A 90 -5.96 -11.49 -15.00
CA VAL A 90 -5.80 -12.93 -14.74
C VAL A 90 -5.18 -13.65 -15.95
N GLU A 91 -4.58 -12.89 -16.87
CA GLU A 91 -3.98 -13.42 -18.08
C GLU A 91 -2.50 -13.74 -17.86
N GLY A 92 -2.16 -15.03 -17.78
CA GLY A 92 -0.79 -15.52 -17.55
C GLY A 92 -0.32 -15.33 -16.10
N GLU A 93 -0.62 -14.18 -15.51
CA GLU A 93 -0.34 -13.80 -14.13
C GLU A 93 -1.61 -13.26 -13.47
N PHE A 94 -1.71 -13.45 -12.16
CA PHE A 94 -2.78 -12.88 -11.34
C PHE A 94 -2.25 -11.55 -10.80
N THR A 95 -2.79 -10.43 -11.29
CA THR A 95 -2.33 -9.10 -10.87
C THR A 95 -3.49 -8.15 -10.52
N LEU A 96 -3.23 -7.28 -9.55
CA LEU A 96 -4.07 -6.15 -9.18
C LEU A 96 -3.28 -4.86 -9.40
N GLY A 97 -3.75 -4.05 -10.35
CA GLY A 97 -3.26 -2.70 -10.59
C GLY A 97 -4.03 -1.68 -9.76
N ILE A 98 -3.30 -0.81 -9.06
CA ILE A 98 -3.84 0.34 -8.33
C ILE A 98 -3.25 1.60 -8.94
N LYS A 99 -4.10 2.38 -9.61
CA LYS A 99 -3.68 3.59 -10.35
C LYS A 99 -4.42 4.81 -9.85
N LYS A 100 -3.74 5.95 -9.78
CA LYS A 100 -4.41 7.25 -9.69
C LYS A 100 -4.25 7.96 -11.03
N GLU A 101 -5.35 8.19 -11.73
CA GLU A 101 -5.33 8.75 -13.11
C GLU A 101 -4.62 10.11 -13.21
N GLU A 102 -4.70 10.94 -12.17
CA GLU A 102 -4.02 12.24 -12.14
C GLU A 102 -2.51 12.14 -11.82
N LEU A 103 -2.03 10.95 -11.43
CA LEU A 103 -0.65 10.68 -11.04
C LEU A 103 -0.12 9.47 -11.80
N ASP A 104 0.41 9.69 -13.01
CA ASP A 104 0.96 8.63 -13.88
C ASP A 104 2.00 7.72 -13.20
N PHE A 105 2.65 8.22 -12.16
CA PHE A 105 3.69 7.52 -11.40
C PHE A 105 3.16 6.72 -10.21
N PHE A 106 1.93 6.97 -9.74
CA PHE A 106 1.29 6.11 -8.74
C PHE A 106 0.59 4.96 -9.46
N ASN A 107 1.40 4.00 -9.89
CA ASN A 107 0.98 2.74 -10.46
C ASN A 107 1.61 1.61 -9.65
N LEU A 108 0.81 1.02 -8.77
CA LEU A 108 1.22 -0.15 -8.00
C LEU A 108 0.66 -1.39 -8.67
N GLU A 109 1.54 -2.35 -8.95
CA GLU A 109 1.16 -3.66 -9.44
C GLU A 109 1.43 -4.70 -8.35
N VAL A 110 0.37 -5.39 -7.96
CA VAL A 110 0.40 -6.45 -6.95
C VAL A 110 0.18 -7.77 -7.63
N HIS A 111 1.21 -8.60 -7.68
CA HIS A 111 1.18 -9.96 -8.20
C HIS A 111 0.75 -10.94 -7.11
N PHE A 112 0.01 -11.96 -7.50
CA PHE A 112 -0.50 -13.00 -6.61
C PHE A 112 0.17 -14.32 -6.99
N GLU A 113 1.04 -14.81 -6.12
CA GLU A 113 1.85 -15.99 -6.35
C GLU A 113 1.55 -17.11 -5.35
N SER A 114 1.98 -18.32 -5.69
CA SER A 114 1.82 -19.49 -4.83
C SER A 114 2.90 -19.45 -3.76
N LEU A 115 2.56 -19.81 -2.53
CA LEU A 115 3.55 -19.96 -1.45
C LEU A 115 4.69 -20.93 -1.80
N GLN A 116 4.48 -21.84 -2.74
CA GLN A 116 5.51 -22.76 -3.24
C GLN A 116 6.61 -22.03 -4.02
N ASP A 117 6.27 -20.89 -4.63
CA ASP A 117 7.15 -20.13 -5.52
C ASP A 117 7.91 -19.01 -4.76
N ILE A 118 7.73 -18.91 -3.43
CA ILE A 118 8.29 -17.81 -2.61
C ILE A 118 9.81 -17.74 -2.62
N ASP A 119 10.47 -18.87 -2.79
CA ASP A 119 11.93 -18.95 -2.86
C ASP A 119 12.48 -18.72 -4.27
N GLU A 120 11.62 -18.63 -5.29
CA GLU A 120 11.99 -18.36 -6.68
C GLU A 120 12.11 -16.86 -6.97
N ILE A 121 11.48 -16.01 -6.15
CA ILE A 121 11.45 -14.56 -6.33
C ILE A 121 12.48 -13.90 -5.40
N GLU A 122 13.43 -13.19 -6.00
CA GLU A 122 14.41 -12.39 -5.28
C GLU A 122 13.82 -11.04 -4.85
N GLY A 123 14.18 -10.59 -3.64
CA GLY A 123 13.75 -9.29 -3.15
C GLY A 123 13.68 -9.19 -1.63
N HIS A 124 13.10 -8.08 -1.16
CA HIS A 124 12.92 -7.85 0.26
C HIS A 124 11.64 -8.51 0.77
N ARG A 125 11.79 -9.53 1.61
CA ARG A 125 10.68 -10.21 2.28
C ARG A 125 10.13 -9.38 3.44
N LYS A 126 8.82 -9.20 3.49
CA LYS A 126 8.10 -8.67 4.65
C LYS A 126 6.68 -9.22 4.72
N ASP A 127 6.10 -9.26 5.91
CA ASP A 127 4.67 -9.57 6.06
C ASP A 127 3.86 -8.28 6.00
N LEU A 128 2.96 -8.17 5.02
CA LEU A 128 2.03 -7.06 4.93
C LEU A 128 0.70 -7.43 5.56
N LYS A 129 0.14 -6.51 6.34
CA LYS A 129 -1.21 -6.67 6.86
C LYS A 129 -2.21 -6.17 5.82
N ILE A 130 -3.05 -7.07 5.30
CA ILE A 130 -4.16 -6.73 4.39
C ILE A 130 -5.46 -7.16 5.06
N GLY A 131 -6.25 -6.17 5.51
CA GLY A 131 -7.41 -6.42 6.35
C GLY A 131 -7.02 -7.04 7.68
N ASP A 132 -7.50 -8.26 7.94
CA ASP A 132 -7.20 -9.02 9.16
C ASP A 132 -6.08 -10.05 8.99
N ARG A 133 -5.52 -10.21 7.78
CA ARG A 133 -4.49 -11.21 7.47
C ARG A 133 -3.11 -10.59 7.37
N PHE A 134 -2.11 -11.34 7.82
CA PHE A 134 -0.71 -11.09 7.48
C PHE A 134 -0.35 -11.94 6.27
N VAL A 135 0.08 -11.29 5.20
CA VAL A 135 0.34 -11.89 3.90
C VAL A 135 1.84 -11.79 3.63
N PRO A 136 2.53 -12.93 3.42
CA PRO A 136 3.92 -12.92 3.01
C PRO A 136 4.05 -12.14 1.71
N THR A 137 4.95 -11.18 1.68
CA THR A 137 5.15 -10.27 0.55
C THR A 137 6.62 -10.17 0.21
N ILE A 138 6.95 -10.24 -1.08
CA ILE A 138 8.27 -9.92 -1.61
C ILE A 138 8.15 -8.68 -2.46
N VAL A 139 9.11 -7.78 -2.26
CA VAL A 139 9.25 -6.57 -3.04
C VAL A 139 10.47 -6.76 -3.93
N SER A 140 10.26 -6.72 -5.24
CA SER A 140 11.35 -6.83 -6.21
C SER A 140 12.44 -5.79 -5.93
N GLU A 141 13.69 -6.11 -6.27
CA GLU A 141 14.83 -5.22 -6.07
C GLU A 141 14.73 -3.92 -6.87
N ASP A 142 14.07 -3.96 -8.02
CA ASP A 142 13.77 -2.79 -8.85
C ASP A 142 12.68 -1.88 -8.24
N ARG A 143 12.09 -2.33 -7.13
CA ARG A 143 11.13 -1.66 -6.26
C ARG A 143 9.83 -1.32 -6.94
N ARG A 144 9.46 -1.97 -8.04
CA ARG A 144 8.19 -1.68 -8.73
C ARG A 144 7.13 -2.72 -8.41
N ASP A 145 7.56 -3.98 -8.39
CA ASP A 145 6.63 -5.10 -8.32
C ASP A 145 6.50 -5.61 -6.88
N ILE A 146 5.25 -5.85 -6.50
CA ILE A 146 4.87 -6.35 -5.18
C ILE A 146 4.28 -7.74 -5.37
N TYR A 147 4.97 -8.77 -4.91
CA TYR A 147 4.50 -10.15 -4.95
C TYR A 147 3.90 -10.52 -3.61
N THR A 148 2.65 -10.94 -3.60
CA THR A 148 1.96 -11.46 -2.43
C THR A 148 1.76 -12.96 -2.58
N PHE A 149 2.02 -13.72 -1.52
CA PHE A 149 2.05 -15.17 -1.60
C PHE A 149 0.87 -15.80 -0.86
N TRP A 150 0.21 -16.73 -1.55
CA TRP A 150 -1.05 -17.33 -1.12
C TRP A 150 -1.01 -18.85 -1.31
N GLU A 151 -1.81 -19.59 -0.55
CA GLU A 151 -2.01 -21.02 -0.79
C GLU A 151 -2.68 -21.27 -2.15
N ASP A 152 -3.62 -20.41 -2.52
CA ASP A 152 -4.27 -20.35 -3.82
C ASP A 152 -4.25 -18.90 -4.34
N LYS A 153 -3.73 -18.69 -5.56
CA LYS A 153 -3.57 -17.37 -6.17
C LYS A 153 -4.92 -16.68 -6.38
N THR A 154 -5.96 -17.45 -6.74
CA THR A 154 -7.31 -16.95 -6.99
C THR A 154 -7.98 -16.51 -5.70
N ASP A 155 -7.87 -17.30 -4.63
CA ASP A 155 -8.40 -16.95 -3.31
C ASP A 155 -7.73 -15.68 -2.77
N GLY A 156 -6.42 -15.55 -2.98
CA GLY A 156 -5.68 -14.33 -2.66
C GLY A 156 -6.20 -13.11 -3.39
N LEU A 157 -6.34 -13.20 -4.72
CA LEU A 157 -6.88 -12.13 -5.55
C LEU A 157 -8.29 -11.72 -5.12
N ILE A 158 -9.19 -12.70 -4.96
CA ILE A 158 -10.56 -12.47 -4.50
C ILE A 158 -10.55 -11.77 -3.13
N PHE A 159 -9.76 -12.26 -2.17
CA PHE A 159 -9.68 -11.68 -0.84
C PHE A 159 -9.26 -10.20 -0.88
N VAL A 160 -8.21 -9.88 -1.63
CA VAL A 160 -7.70 -8.50 -1.71
C VAL A 160 -8.68 -7.60 -2.46
N THR A 161 -9.24 -8.04 -3.58
CA THR A 161 -10.22 -7.28 -4.34
C THR A 161 -11.50 -7.03 -3.54
N GLU A 162 -12.01 -8.04 -2.82
CA GLU A 162 -13.16 -7.89 -1.92
C GLU A 162 -12.84 -6.93 -0.77
N HIS A 163 -11.63 -7.01 -0.21
CA HIS A 163 -11.18 -6.09 0.83
C HIS A 163 -11.25 -4.65 0.34
N PHE A 164 -10.75 -4.36 -0.87
CA PHE A 164 -10.80 -3.01 -1.42
C PHE A 164 -12.24 -2.55 -1.75
N SER A 165 -13.03 -3.42 -2.37
CA SER A 165 -14.41 -3.12 -2.75
C SER A 165 -15.29 -2.83 -1.53
N ARG A 166 -15.27 -3.73 -0.52
CA ARG A 166 -16.13 -3.61 0.66
C ARG A 166 -15.71 -2.50 1.61
N ASN A 167 -14.41 -2.32 1.84
CA ASN A 167 -13.94 -1.40 2.88
C ASN A 167 -13.72 0.03 2.38
N PHE A 168 -13.48 0.21 1.07
CA PHE A 168 -13.14 1.53 0.54
C PHE A 168 -14.08 2.00 -0.59
N ASN A 169 -15.11 1.21 -0.92
CA ASN A 169 -16.09 1.49 -1.97
C ASN A 169 -15.39 1.82 -3.30
N MET A 170 -14.35 1.05 -3.63
CA MET A 170 -13.61 1.17 -4.87
C MET A 170 -14.31 0.35 -5.94
N GLU A 171 -14.62 0.99 -7.07
CA GLU A 171 -15.11 0.31 -8.25
C GLU A 171 -13.92 -0.28 -9.03
N ILE A 172 -14.09 -1.51 -9.51
CA ILE A 172 -13.14 -2.15 -10.40
C ILE A 172 -13.47 -1.63 -11.79
N ASN A 173 -12.60 -0.80 -12.36
CA ASN A 173 -12.89 -0.12 -13.64
C ASN A 173 -12.38 -0.93 -14.85
N GLY A 174 -11.72 -2.06 -14.62
CA GLY A 174 -11.26 -2.95 -15.69
C GLY A 174 -10.99 -4.36 -15.16
N VAL A 175 -11.50 -5.34 -15.91
CA VAL A 175 -11.20 -6.76 -15.71
C VAL A 175 -10.74 -7.30 -17.05
N SER A 176 -9.48 -7.74 -17.13
CA SER A 176 -8.94 -8.43 -18.30
C SER A 176 -8.91 -9.94 -18.03
N ILE A 177 -9.75 -10.68 -18.76
CA ILE A 177 -9.80 -12.15 -18.75
C ILE A 177 -9.72 -12.60 -20.21
N ASN A 178 -8.54 -13.05 -20.62
CA ASN A 178 -8.37 -13.71 -21.91
C ASN A 178 -8.19 -15.21 -21.64
N THR A 179 -9.22 -15.98 -21.95
CA THR A 179 -9.09 -17.44 -22.07
C THR A 179 -8.23 -17.72 -23.29
N ILE A 180 -7.09 -18.40 -23.08
CA ILE A 180 -6.33 -19.01 -24.17
C ILE A 180 -7.31 -19.98 -24.86
N GLU A 181 -7.85 -19.59 -26.01
CA GLU A 181 -8.42 -20.56 -26.95
C GLU A 181 -7.25 -21.46 -27.36
N SER A 182 -7.20 -22.66 -26.78
CA SER A 182 -6.32 -23.71 -27.24
C SER A 182 -6.71 -24.00 -28.69
N ALA A 183 -5.97 -23.43 -29.64
CA ALA A 183 -6.04 -23.78 -31.05
C ALA A 183 -5.56 -25.23 -31.20
N THR A 184 -6.48 -26.17 -31.08
CA THR A 184 -6.33 -27.50 -31.66
C THR A 184 -6.53 -27.36 -33.18
N SER A 185 -5.45 -27.43 -33.95
CA SER A 185 -5.35 -28.11 -35.26
C SER A 185 -3.93 -28.02 -35.81
#